data_AF-Q3LT89-F1
#
_entry.id   AF-Q3LT89-F1
#
_cell.length_a   1.000
_cell.length_b   1.000
_cell.length_c   1.000
_cell.angle_alpha   90.00
_cell.angle_beta   90.00
_cell.angle_gamma   90.00
#
_symmetry.space_group_name_H-M   'P 1'
#
loop_
_entity.id
_entity.type
_entity.pdbx_description
1 polymer ?
#
loop_
_entity_poly.entity_id
_entity_poly.type
_entity_poly.pdbx_seq_one_letter_code
_entity_poly.pdbx_strand_id
1 'polypeptide(L)'
;EFHKDIQDMHFMLQKEVVNRLAAGPGSKAYGRLTVMAQYYCKVVPVLEVPPTAFVPPPKVDSAVVRLVPYEELPHPAKDLRLLERVCREGFNQRRKTVRNCYKALISAEVLEELGVNPSMRPENLTLQQFVAMANWLADNPQH
;
A
#
# COMPACT_ATOMS: atom_id res chain seq x y z
N GLU A 1 13.85 -9.24 -0.12
CA GLU A 1 14.86 -10.30 0.03
C GLU A 1 14.31 -11.43 0.89
N PHE A 2 14.16 -11.25 2.20
CA PHE A 2 13.79 -12.33 3.15
C PHE A 2 12.32 -12.79 3.19
N HIS A 3 11.42 -12.27 2.35
CA HIS A 3 9.99 -12.60 2.44
C HIS A 3 9.67 -14.11 2.30
N LYS A 4 10.55 -14.89 1.66
CA LYS A 4 10.42 -16.35 1.53
C LYS A 4 10.93 -17.13 2.74
N ASP A 5 11.72 -16.49 3.59
CA ASP A 5 12.34 -17.11 4.77
C ASP A 5 11.53 -16.84 6.05
N ILE A 6 10.44 -16.06 5.94
CA ILE A 6 9.59 -15.65 7.05
C ILE A 6 8.21 -16.30 6.88
N GLN A 7 7.82 -17.14 7.84
CA GLN A 7 6.51 -17.78 7.83
C GLN A 7 5.38 -16.80 8.18
N ASP A 8 5.50 -16.10 9.30
CA ASP A 8 4.67 -14.96 9.65
C ASP A 8 5.38 -14.03 10.64
N MET A 9 4.80 -12.86 10.87
CA MET A 9 5.29 -11.88 11.82
C MET A 9 4.15 -11.39 12.71
N HIS A 10 4.35 -11.41 14.02
CA HIS A 10 3.39 -10.90 15.00
C HIS A 10 4.00 -9.70 15.73
N PHE A 11 3.39 -8.53 15.55
CA PHE A 11 3.86 -7.30 16.16
C PHE A 11 2.76 -6.62 16.94
N MET A 12 3.11 -6.13 18.12
CA MET A 12 2.30 -5.14 18.82
C MET A 12 2.78 -3.75 18.42
N LEU A 13 1.88 -2.95 17.86
CA LEU A 13 2.14 -1.59 17.37
C LEU A 13 1.07 -0.65 17.93
N GLN A 14 1.26 0.66 17.74
CA GLN A 14 0.17 1.61 17.98
C GLN A 14 -1.03 1.28 17.08
N LYS A 15 -2.24 1.37 17.61
CA LYS A 15 -3.49 1.01 16.91
C LYS A 15 -3.64 1.72 15.57
N GLU A 16 -3.25 3.00 15.48
CA GLU A 16 -3.29 3.75 14.22
C GLU A 16 -2.40 3.11 13.14
N VAL A 17 -1.22 2.60 13.51
CA VAL A 17 -0.29 1.96 12.57
C VAL A 17 -0.88 0.65 12.03
N VAL A 18 -1.48 -0.16 12.90
CA VAL A 18 -2.19 -1.39 12.48
C VAL A 18 -3.35 -1.06 11.53
N ASN A 19 -4.13 -0.03 11.87
CA ASN A 19 -5.22 0.44 11.00
C ASN A 19 -4.73 0.90 9.64
N ARG A 20 -3.57 1.56 9.57
CA ARG A 20 -2.95 1.96 8.30
C ARG A 20 -2.46 0.76 7.51
N LEU A 21 -1.83 -0.24 8.14
CA LEU A 21 -1.38 -1.46 7.47
C LEU A 21 -2.55 -2.24 6.86
N ALA A 22 -3.67 -2.31 7.58
CA ALA A 22 -4.86 -3.08 7.16
C ALA A 22 -5.88 -2.26 6.35
N ALA A 23 -5.62 -0.98 6.07
CA ALA A 23 -6.57 -0.11 5.38
C ALA A 23 -6.85 -0.60 3.94
N GLY A 24 -8.08 -0.41 3.47
CA GLY A 24 -8.46 -0.62 2.07
C GLY A 24 -8.54 0.69 1.28
N PRO A 25 -8.61 0.63 -0.07
CA PRO A 25 -8.80 1.79 -0.92
C PRO A 25 -10.00 2.65 -0.49
N GLY A 26 -9.88 3.97 -0.61
CA GLY A 26 -10.87 4.96 -0.18
C GLY A 26 -10.88 5.27 1.31
N SER A 27 -10.13 4.54 2.14
CA SER A 27 -9.96 4.86 3.55
C SER A 27 -8.97 6.01 3.76
N LYS A 28 -9.24 6.87 4.76
CA LYS A 28 -8.30 7.93 5.19
C LYS A 28 -6.92 7.36 5.58
N ALA A 29 -6.92 6.15 6.17
CA ALA A 29 -5.71 5.47 6.64
C ALA A 29 -4.91 4.81 5.49
N TYR A 30 -5.50 4.67 4.31
CA TYR A 30 -4.87 4.02 3.15
C TYR A 30 -3.75 4.87 2.55
N GLY A 31 -2.53 4.37 2.57
CA GLY A 31 -1.35 5.12 2.16
C GLY A 31 -0.24 4.24 1.59
N ARG A 32 0.92 4.86 1.38
CA ARG A 32 2.12 4.14 0.92
C ARG A 32 2.48 2.95 1.81
N LEU A 33 2.38 3.11 3.14
CA LEU A 33 2.63 2.03 4.10
C LEU A 33 1.72 0.83 3.84
N THR A 34 0.43 1.10 3.58
CA THR A 34 -0.59 0.10 3.29
C THR A 34 -0.23 -0.69 2.04
N VAL A 35 -0.01 0.00 0.91
CA VAL A 35 0.27 -0.62 -0.37
C VAL A 35 1.54 -1.47 -0.30
N MET A 36 2.62 -0.95 0.29
CA MET A 36 3.88 -1.69 0.38
C MET A 36 3.80 -2.89 1.33
N ALA A 37 3.10 -2.77 2.46
CA ALA A 37 2.90 -3.90 3.37
C ALA A 37 2.02 -4.98 2.72
N GLN A 38 0.91 -4.57 2.10
CA GLN A 38 -0.03 -5.46 1.43
C GLN A 38 0.52 -6.07 0.13
N TYR A 39 1.54 -5.48 -0.46
CA TYR A 39 2.27 -6.09 -1.58
C TYR A 39 2.97 -7.39 -1.14
N TYR A 40 3.67 -7.35 -0.01
CA TYR A 40 4.42 -8.51 0.48
C TYR A 40 3.58 -9.48 1.30
N CYS A 41 2.60 -8.97 2.05
CA CYS A 41 1.94 -9.74 3.10
C CYS A 41 0.42 -9.59 3.06
N LYS A 42 -0.28 -10.65 3.44
CA LYS A 42 -1.63 -10.55 3.97
C LYS A 42 -1.57 -9.93 5.36
N VAL A 43 -2.19 -8.76 5.53
CA VAL A 43 -2.25 -8.05 6.81
C VAL A 43 -3.51 -8.47 7.57
N VAL A 44 -3.34 -9.00 8.79
CA VAL A 44 -4.43 -9.50 9.63
C VAL A 44 -4.35 -8.82 11.01
N PRO A 45 -5.20 -7.81 11.29
CA PRO A 45 -5.38 -7.33 12.66
C PRO A 45 -5.86 -8.48 13.54
N VAL A 46 -5.24 -8.67 14.71
CA VAL A 46 -5.53 -9.80 15.59
C VAL A 46 -6.36 -9.35 16.79
N LEU A 47 -5.86 -8.39 17.56
CA LEU A 47 -6.54 -7.88 18.75
C LEU A 47 -6.07 -6.48 19.11
N GLU A 48 -6.92 -5.73 19.82
CA GLU A 48 -6.59 -4.43 20.40
C GLU A 48 -6.15 -4.59 21.85
N VAL A 49 -5.18 -3.77 22.28
CA VAL A 49 -4.60 -3.82 23.62
C VAL A 49 -4.72 -2.43 24.25
N PRO A 50 -5.48 -2.27 25.35
CA PRO A 50 -5.65 -0.98 26.01
C PRO A 50 -4.37 -0.57 26.76
N PRO A 51 -4.15 0.74 27.03
CA PRO A 51 -3.00 1.21 27.81
C PRO A 51 -2.86 0.60 29.21
N THR A 52 -3.98 0.18 29.81
CA THR A 52 -4.03 -0.44 31.13
C THR A 52 -3.31 -1.80 31.20
N ALA A 53 -2.97 -2.39 30.04
CA ALA A 53 -2.18 -3.62 29.96
C ALA A 53 -0.66 -3.40 30.10
N PHE A 54 -0.19 -2.16 30.22
CA PHE A 54 1.24 -1.80 30.24
C PHE A 54 1.66 -1.07 31.52
N VAL A 55 2.94 -1.16 31.86
CA VAL A 55 3.57 -0.41 32.95
C VAL A 55 4.93 0.16 32.48
N PRO A 56 5.10 1.50 32.39
CA PRO A 56 4.07 2.53 32.54
C PRO A 56 3.07 2.52 31.37
N PRO A 57 1.82 2.99 31.57
CA PRO A 57 0.81 3.00 30.51
C PRO A 57 1.16 3.98 29.37
N PRO A 58 1.06 3.56 28.09
CA PRO A 58 1.21 4.47 26.95
C PRO A 58 0.03 5.46 26.86
N LYS A 59 0.20 6.52 26.06
CA LYS A 59 -0.86 7.53 25.84
C LYS A 59 -1.92 7.13 24.80
N VAL A 60 -1.67 6.06 24.05
CA VAL A 60 -2.49 5.63 22.91
C VAL A 60 -2.72 4.13 22.97
N ASP A 61 -3.82 3.68 22.36
CA ASP A 61 -4.11 2.26 22.21
C ASP A 61 -3.06 1.54 21.37
N SER A 62 -2.81 0.28 21.72
CA SER A 62 -1.99 -0.64 20.94
C SER A 62 -2.87 -1.67 20.24
N ALA A 63 -2.33 -2.35 19.23
CA ALA A 63 -2.97 -3.48 18.59
C ALA A 63 -1.91 -4.48 18.11
N VAL A 64 -2.26 -5.76 18.11
CA VAL A 64 -1.44 -6.83 17.55
C VAL A 64 -1.86 -7.05 16.10
N VAL A 65 -0.88 -7.11 15.20
CA VAL A 65 -1.06 -7.44 13.79
C VAL A 65 -0.24 -8.68 13.45
N ARG A 66 -0.84 -9.56 12.65
CA ARG A 66 -0.17 -10.67 11.99
C ARG A 66 0.05 -10.31 10.53
N LEU A 67 1.30 -10.39 10.07
CA LEU A 67 1.68 -10.24 8.67
C LEU A 67 2.09 -11.62 8.15
N VAL A 68 1.40 -12.11 7.13
CA VAL A 68 1.70 -13.40 6.51
C VAL A 68 2.26 -13.12 5.10
N PRO A 69 3.56 -13.30 4.87
CA PRO A 69 4.13 -13.18 3.53
C PRO A 69 3.39 -14.08 2.52
N TYR A 70 3.17 -13.59 1.32
CA TYR A 70 2.59 -14.42 0.27
C TYR A 70 3.62 -15.41 -0.25
N GLU A 71 3.22 -16.67 -0.40
CA GLU A 71 4.02 -17.69 -1.10
C GLU A 71 4.22 -17.31 -2.57
N GLU A 72 3.14 -16.86 -3.22
CA GLU A 72 3.14 -16.25 -4.55
C GLU A 72 2.50 -14.88 -4.46
N LEU A 73 3.22 -13.85 -4.93
CA LEU A 73 2.73 -12.47 -4.92
C LEU A 73 1.47 -12.36 -5.80
N PRO A 74 0.32 -11.86 -5.26
CA PRO A 74 -0.92 -11.76 -6.03
C PRO A 74 -0.78 -10.88 -7.29
N HIS A 75 0.05 -9.85 -7.18
CA HIS A 75 0.33 -8.89 -8.25
C HIS A 75 1.84 -8.60 -8.27
N PRO A 76 2.64 -9.38 -9.02
CA PRO A 76 4.10 -9.19 -9.03
C PRO A 76 4.48 -7.91 -9.79
N ALA A 77 5.29 -7.06 -9.14
CA ALA A 77 5.89 -5.90 -9.78
C ALA A 77 7.21 -6.28 -10.45
N LYS A 78 7.44 -5.83 -11.69
CA LYS A 78 8.67 -6.03 -12.47
C LYS A 78 9.84 -5.27 -11.86
N ASP A 79 9.59 -4.07 -11.34
CA ASP A 79 10.55 -3.27 -10.60
C ASP A 79 9.89 -2.64 -9.36
N LEU A 80 10.37 -3.02 -8.18
CA LEU A 80 9.89 -2.49 -6.90
C LEU A 80 10.15 -0.99 -6.74
N ARG A 81 11.23 -0.47 -7.33
CA ARG A 81 11.54 0.97 -7.28
C ARG A 81 10.49 1.77 -8.06
N LEU A 82 9.97 1.21 -9.15
CA LEU A 82 8.87 1.80 -9.89
C LEU A 82 7.56 1.73 -9.11
N LEU A 83 7.25 0.61 -8.44
CA LEU A 83 6.09 0.54 -7.56
C LEU A 83 6.15 1.59 -6.46
N GLU A 84 7.30 1.74 -5.80
CA GLU A 84 7.53 2.77 -4.78
C GLU A 84 7.36 4.19 -5.36
N ARG A 85 7.89 4.44 -6.56
CA ARG A 85 7.74 5.73 -7.27
C ARG A 85 6.28 6.04 -7.53
N VAL A 86 5.52 5.11 -8.13
CA VAL A 86 4.09 5.31 -8.43
C VAL A 86 3.31 5.56 -7.14
N CYS A 87 3.52 4.77 -6.09
CA CYS A 87 2.88 5.00 -4.80
C CYS A 87 3.21 6.40 -4.24
N ARG A 88 4.48 6.80 -4.31
CA ARG A 88 4.93 8.12 -3.83
C ARG A 88 4.25 9.26 -4.58
N GLU A 89 4.22 9.21 -5.91
CA GLU A 89 3.58 10.27 -6.72
C GLU A 89 2.08 10.39 -6.41
N GLY A 90 1.38 9.27 -6.27
CA GLY A 90 -0.03 9.27 -5.88
C GLY A 90 -0.27 9.84 -4.48
N PHE A 91 0.43 9.32 -3.46
CA PHE A 91 0.20 9.70 -2.07
C PHE A 91 0.79 11.06 -1.66
N ASN A 92 1.71 11.65 -2.44
CA ASN A 92 2.13 13.05 -2.25
C ASN A 92 1.07 14.05 -2.74
N GLN A 93 0.19 13.63 -3.65
CA GLN A 93 -0.80 14.48 -4.30
C GLN A 93 -2.24 13.98 -4.08
N ARG A 94 -2.55 13.43 -2.89
CA ARG A 94 -3.84 12.73 -2.59
C ARG A 94 -5.12 13.50 -2.93
N ARG A 95 -5.07 14.83 -2.94
CA ARG A 95 -6.23 15.70 -3.24
C ARG A 95 -6.45 15.90 -4.75
N LYS A 96 -5.47 15.55 -5.59
CA LYS A 96 -5.59 15.62 -7.05
C LYS A 96 -6.14 14.31 -7.61
N THR A 97 -6.66 14.40 -8.83
CA THR A 97 -7.07 13.22 -9.59
C THR A 97 -5.84 12.43 -10.06
N VAL A 98 -6.01 11.12 -10.30
CA VAL A 98 -4.99 10.21 -10.81
C VAL A 98 -4.36 10.78 -12.08
N ARG A 99 -5.17 11.28 -13.03
CA ARG A 99 -4.68 11.99 -14.23
C ARG A 99 -3.64 13.05 -13.88
N ASN A 100 -3.94 13.89 -12.89
CA ASN A 100 -3.06 15.00 -12.51
C ASN A 100 -1.82 14.56 -11.74
N CYS A 101 -1.91 13.45 -10.99
CA CYS A 101 -0.77 12.89 -10.28
C CYS A 101 0.25 12.27 -11.24
N TYR A 102 -0.22 11.59 -12.28
CA TYR A 102 0.63 10.77 -13.16
C TYR A 102 0.82 11.31 -14.58
N LYS A 103 0.27 12.48 -14.93
CA LYS A 103 0.38 13.07 -16.29
C LYS A 103 1.79 13.17 -16.88
N ALA A 104 2.81 13.21 -16.03
CA ALA A 104 4.22 13.27 -16.45
C ALA A 104 4.85 11.89 -16.64
N LEU A 105 4.12 10.81 -16.36
CA LEU A 105 4.58 9.43 -16.39
C LEU A 105 3.70 8.57 -17.31
N ILE A 106 2.38 8.74 -17.24
CA ILE A 106 1.38 7.90 -17.92
C ILE A 106 0.28 8.81 -18.46
N SER A 107 -0.09 8.63 -19.74
CA SER A 107 -1.20 9.37 -20.34
C SER A 107 -2.55 8.91 -19.79
N ALA A 108 -3.61 9.70 -19.99
CA ALA A 108 -4.94 9.33 -19.49
C ALA A 108 -5.50 8.09 -20.20
N GLU A 109 -5.19 7.95 -21.48
CA GLU A 109 -5.62 6.84 -22.35
C GLU A 109 -4.99 5.53 -21.85
N VAL A 110 -3.69 5.54 -21.58
CA VAL A 110 -2.99 4.38 -21.00
C VAL A 110 -3.52 4.04 -19.61
N LEU A 111 -3.82 5.03 -18.76
CA LEU A 111 -4.43 4.76 -17.46
C LEU A 111 -5.76 3.99 -17.63
N GLU A 112 -6.60 4.38 -18.57
CA GLU A 112 -7.87 3.70 -18.85
C GLU A 112 -7.65 2.28 -19.37
N GLU A 113 -6.67 2.05 -20.26
CA GLU A 113 -6.26 0.72 -20.73
C GLU A 113 -5.79 -0.19 -19.58
N LEU A 114 -5.11 0.38 -18.58
CA LEU A 114 -4.70 -0.32 -17.36
C LEU A 114 -5.85 -0.54 -16.35
N GLY A 115 -7.09 -0.17 -16.71
CA GLY A 115 -8.25 -0.28 -15.83
C GLY A 115 -8.24 0.74 -14.70
N VAL A 116 -7.54 1.86 -14.87
CA VAL A 116 -7.41 2.94 -13.88
C VAL A 116 -8.23 4.15 -14.34
N ASN A 117 -9.33 4.45 -13.64
CA ASN A 117 -10.13 5.64 -13.94
C ASN A 117 -9.34 6.94 -13.61
N PRO A 118 -9.01 7.79 -14.61
CA PRO A 118 -8.15 8.97 -14.41
C PRO A 118 -8.78 10.06 -13.53
N SER A 119 -10.10 10.04 -13.35
CA SER A 119 -10.86 11.01 -12.56
C SER A 119 -10.92 10.65 -11.07
N MET A 120 -10.53 9.43 -10.69
CA MET A 120 -10.44 9.03 -9.27
C MET A 120 -9.29 9.74 -8.57
N ARG A 121 -9.24 9.64 -7.24
CA ARG A 121 -8.07 10.05 -6.44
C ARG A 121 -7.14 8.84 -6.22
N PRO A 122 -5.83 9.06 -6.05
CA PRO A 122 -4.87 7.98 -5.82
C PRO A 122 -5.20 7.07 -4.62
N GLU A 123 -5.84 7.60 -3.58
CA GLU A 123 -6.24 6.81 -2.41
C GLU A 123 -7.36 5.80 -2.69
N ASN A 124 -8.05 5.91 -3.83
CA ASN A 124 -9.06 4.95 -4.28
C ASN A 124 -8.47 3.82 -5.13
N LEU A 125 -7.17 3.88 -5.47
CA LEU A 125 -6.52 2.88 -6.30
C LEU A 125 -6.23 1.60 -5.50
N THR A 126 -6.46 0.46 -6.13
CA THR A 126 -6.12 -0.85 -5.58
C THR A 126 -4.61 -1.13 -5.71
N LEU A 127 -4.10 -2.07 -4.91
CA LEU A 127 -2.73 -2.57 -5.07
C LEU A 127 -2.46 -3.06 -6.50
N GLN A 128 -3.41 -3.79 -7.10
CA GLN A 128 -3.32 -4.26 -8.47
C GLN A 128 -3.11 -3.11 -9.46
N GLN A 129 -3.84 -2.01 -9.32
CA GLN A 129 -3.72 -0.83 -10.18
C GLN A 129 -2.37 -0.13 -9.99
N PHE A 130 -1.88 -0.02 -8.75
CA PHE A 130 -0.52 0.49 -8.50
C PHE A 130 0.56 -0.37 -9.18
N VAL A 131 0.44 -1.70 -9.08
CA VAL A 131 1.36 -2.64 -9.73
C VAL A 131 1.25 -2.56 -11.25
N ALA A 132 0.04 -2.46 -11.80
CA ALA A 132 -0.17 -2.34 -13.25
C ALA A 132 0.52 -1.09 -13.82
N MET A 133 0.38 0.07 -13.18
CA MET A 133 1.08 1.30 -13.57
C MET A 133 2.60 1.15 -13.46
N ALA A 134 3.11 0.52 -12.39
CA ALA A 134 4.53 0.29 -12.22
C ALA A 134 5.11 -0.65 -13.29
N ASN A 135 4.39 -1.71 -13.64
CA ASN A 135 4.78 -2.66 -14.67
C ASN A 135 4.76 -2.02 -16.06
N TRP A 136 3.75 -1.19 -16.35
CA TRP A 136 3.72 -0.43 -17.60
C TRP A 136 4.93 0.49 -17.75
N LEU A 137 5.32 1.20 -16.68
CA LEU A 137 6.53 2.03 -16.69
C LEU A 137 7.82 1.22 -16.87
N ALA A 138 7.87 -0.01 -16.33
CA ALA A 138 9.02 -0.90 -16.50
C ALA A 138 9.18 -1.32 -17.97
N ASP A 139 8.07 -1.54 -18.66
CA ASP A 139 8.03 -1.91 -20.08
C ASP A 139 8.24 -0.71 -21.01
N ASN A 140 8.05 0.52 -20.50
CA ASN A 140 8.11 1.76 -21.27
C ASN A 140 9.05 2.80 -20.61
N PRO A 141 10.36 2.52 -20.48
CA PRO A 141 11.31 3.35 -19.73
C PRO A 141 11.60 4.74 -20.33
N GLN A 142 11.08 5.05 -21.52
CA GLN A 142 11.30 6.32 -22.23
C GLN A 142 10.11 7.30 -22.13
N HIS A 143 9.12 7.02 -21.28
CA HIS A 143 8.03 7.93 -20.94
C HIS A 143 8.26 8.64 -19.60
#